data_AF-A0A5J4PHA7-F1
#
_entry.id   AF-A0A5J4PHA7-F1
#
_cell.length_a   1.000
_cell.length_b   1.000
_cell.length_c   1.000
_cell.angle_alpha   90.00
_cell.angle_beta   90.00
_cell.angle_gamma   90.00
#
_symmetry.space_group_name_H-M   'P 1'
#
loop_
_entity.id
_entity.type
_entity.pdbx_description
1 polymer ?
#
loop_
_entity_poly.entity_id
_entity_poly.type
_entity_poly.pdbx_seq_one_letter_code
_entity_poly.pdbx_strand_id
1 'polypeptide(L)'
;MTKPHTAKAIKDYSFRAFTLNAKKVIDANGGAKLPMATKQQIMASAWNSVLVNPAVEILEQQDGKIDIYTRSNKTKIQKEQYEYLPLAKRLYKKELAAAITQLYQIDGIDARIKEALAQAMQYYGQILTNRQQQIGGFDLAKYKFQ
;
A
#
# COMPACT_ATOMS: atom_id res chain seq x y z
N MET A 1 32.32 12.57 23.25
CA MET A 1 31.67 11.25 22.99
C MET A 1 30.34 11.49 22.28
N THR A 2 30.29 11.29 20.97
CA THR A 2 29.04 11.25 20.21
C THR A 2 28.28 9.99 20.62
N LYS A 3 27.05 10.15 21.13
CA LYS A 3 26.20 9.00 21.48
C LYS A 3 26.09 8.08 20.26
N PRO A 4 26.24 6.75 20.41
CA PRO A 4 26.00 5.84 19.30
C PRO A 4 24.53 6.00 18.90
N HIS A 5 24.29 6.37 17.63
CA HIS A 5 22.95 6.32 17.06
C HIS A 5 22.49 4.87 17.13
N THR A 6 21.65 4.54 18.11
CA THR A 6 20.98 3.25 18.16
C THR A 6 20.24 3.08 16.84
N ALA A 7 20.70 2.16 16.00
CA ALA A 7 20.03 1.81 14.77
C ALA A 7 18.61 1.37 15.15
N LYS A 8 17.63 2.24 14.93
CA LYS A 8 16.22 1.94 15.20
C LYS A 8 15.81 0.81 14.25
N ALA A 9 15.80 -0.42 14.74
CA ALA A 9 15.29 -1.63 14.06
C ALA A 9 13.82 -1.49 13.58
N ILE A 10 13.12 -0.43 14.01
CA ILE A 10 11.79 -0.01 13.55
C ILE A 10 11.75 0.32 12.03
N LYS A 11 12.88 0.31 11.31
CA LYS A 11 12.92 0.67 9.88
C LYS A 11 12.77 -0.50 8.90
N ASP A 12 13.02 -1.74 9.30
CA ASP A 12 13.18 -2.86 8.35
C ASP A 12 11.85 -3.31 7.71
N TYR A 13 10.72 -3.10 8.41
CA TYR A 13 9.38 -3.46 7.95
C TYR A 13 8.51 -2.24 7.62
N SER A 14 9.15 -1.12 7.31
CA SER A 14 8.47 0.12 6.95
C SER A 14 8.16 0.19 5.45
N PHE A 15 7.15 0.98 5.07
CA PHE A 15 6.87 1.27 3.65
C PHE A 15 8.11 1.78 2.90
N ARG A 16 9.00 2.51 3.58
CA ARG A 16 10.25 2.99 2.99
C ARG A 16 11.23 1.85 2.68
N ALA A 17 11.35 0.86 3.56
CA ALA A 17 12.17 -0.32 3.29
C ALA A 17 11.56 -1.18 2.17
N PHE A 18 10.24 -1.35 2.19
CA PHE A 18 9.50 -2.04 1.13
C PHE A 18 9.72 -1.41 -0.24
N THR A 19 9.55 -0.09 -0.36
CA THR A 19 9.71 0.62 -1.64
C THR A 19 11.12 0.47 -2.24
N LEU A 20 12.16 0.39 -1.41
CA LEU A 20 13.53 0.14 -1.87
C LEU A 20 13.67 -1.25 -2.51
N ASN A 21 13.12 -2.28 -1.88
CA ASN A 21 13.17 -3.66 -2.37
C ASN A 21 12.23 -3.87 -3.57
N ALA A 22 11.01 -3.35 -3.48
CA ALA A 22 10.02 -3.43 -4.55
C ALA A 22 10.52 -2.75 -5.83
N LYS A 23 11.21 -1.61 -5.72
CA LYS A 23 11.83 -0.95 -6.88
C LYS A 23 12.81 -1.88 -7.61
N LYS A 24 13.69 -2.59 -6.87
CA LYS A 24 14.64 -3.53 -7.48
C LYS A 24 13.92 -4.66 -8.23
N VAL A 25 12.85 -5.20 -7.65
CA VAL A 25 12.05 -6.27 -8.27
C VAL A 25 11.33 -5.76 -9.52
N ILE A 26 10.72 -4.58 -9.46
CA ILE A 26 10.04 -3.96 -10.61
C ILE A 26 11.04 -3.70 -11.75
N ASP A 27 12.20 -3.13 -11.44
CA ASP A 27 13.21 -2.79 -12.44
C ASP A 27 13.77 -4.07 -13.10
N ALA A 28 14.00 -5.15 -12.33
CA ALA A 28 14.43 -6.44 -12.84
C ALA A 28 13.39 -7.13 -13.75
N ASN A 29 12.10 -6.92 -13.48
CA ASN A 29 11.00 -7.54 -14.22
C ASN A 29 10.53 -6.70 -15.43
N GLY A 30 11.42 -5.89 -16.02
CA GLY A 30 11.11 -5.07 -17.20
C GLY A 30 10.36 -3.77 -16.89
N GLY A 31 10.05 -3.50 -15.63
CA GLY A 31 9.41 -2.27 -15.18
C GLY A 31 10.34 -1.05 -15.18
N ALA A 32 11.62 -1.21 -15.53
CA ALA A 32 12.61 -0.13 -15.56
C ALA A 32 12.15 1.09 -16.37
N LYS A 33 11.47 0.87 -17.49
CA LYS A 33 10.97 1.92 -18.41
C LYS A 33 9.63 2.54 -18.00
N LEU A 34 8.96 2.02 -16.96
CA LEU A 34 7.69 2.57 -16.50
C LEU A 34 7.86 3.98 -15.93
N PRO A 35 6.88 4.88 -16.11
CA PRO A 35 6.87 6.16 -15.40
C PRO A 35 6.95 5.96 -13.89
N MET A 36 7.65 6.84 -13.19
CA MET A 36 7.84 6.74 -11.73
C MET A 36 6.50 6.70 -10.98
N ALA A 37 5.51 7.47 -11.42
CA ALA A 37 4.16 7.46 -10.86
C ALA A 37 3.51 6.06 -10.96
N THR A 38 3.68 5.36 -12.07
CA THR A 38 3.17 4.00 -12.25
C THR A 38 3.90 3.02 -11.32
N LYS A 39 5.23 3.13 -11.18
CA LYS A 39 5.99 2.31 -10.22
C LYS A 39 5.48 2.51 -8.79
N GLN A 40 5.16 3.75 -8.42
CA GLN A 40 4.59 4.08 -7.10
C GLN A 40 3.20 3.46 -6.91
N GLN A 41 2.34 3.49 -7.93
CA GLN A 41 1.03 2.83 -7.87
C GLN A 41 1.14 1.31 -7.73
N ILE A 42 2.08 0.69 -8.45
CA ILE A 42 2.39 -0.74 -8.34
C ILE A 42 2.87 -1.08 -6.92
N MET A 43 3.84 -0.32 -6.39
CA MET A 43 4.35 -0.51 -5.03
C MET A 43 3.23 -0.34 -3.97
N ALA A 44 2.40 0.70 -4.09
CA ALA A 44 1.29 0.92 -3.16
C ALA A 44 0.24 -0.20 -3.24
N SER A 45 -0.09 -0.66 -4.45
CA SER A 45 -1.03 -1.76 -4.67
C SER A 45 -0.54 -3.06 -4.01
N ALA A 46 0.72 -3.45 -4.26
CA ALA A 46 1.31 -4.65 -3.66
C ALA A 46 1.43 -4.53 -2.13
N TRP A 47 1.82 -3.37 -1.61
CA TRP A 47 1.87 -3.10 -0.17
C TRP A 47 0.49 -3.24 0.48
N ASN A 48 -0.55 -2.66 -0.12
CA ASN A 48 -1.90 -2.73 0.42
C ASN A 48 -2.44 -4.17 0.41
N SER A 49 -2.22 -4.89 -0.69
CA SER A 49 -2.72 -6.26 -0.84
C SER A 49 -2.04 -7.27 0.10
N VAL A 50 -0.72 -7.19 0.27
CA VAL A 50 0.04 -8.22 1.00
C VAL A 50 0.21 -7.88 2.48
N LEU A 51 0.20 -6.60 2.84
CA LEU A 51 0.57 -6.16 4.19
C LEU A 51 -0.55 -5.38 4.89
N VAL A 52 -1.16 -4.38 4.24
CA VAL A 52 -2.18 -3.56 4.92
C VAL A 52 -3.46 -4.35 5.13
N ASN A 53 -4.06 -4.93 4.08
CA ASN A 53 -5.33 -5.64 4.22
C ASN A 53 -5.22 -6.83 5.19
N PRO A 54 -4.20 -7.72 5.09
CA PRO A 54 -4.07 -8.82 6.04
C PRO A 54 -3.79 -8.34 7.47
N ALA A 55 -3.06 -7.23 7.64
CA ALA A 55 -2.83 -6.68 8.98
C ALA A 55 -4.13 -6.13 9.58
N VAL A 56 -5.01 -5.52 8.76
CA VAL A 56 -6.35 -5.11 9.20
C VAL A 56 -7.18 -6.33 9.60
N GLU A 57 -7.23 -7.37 8.77
CA GLU A 57 -7.95 -8.61 9.08
C GLU A 57 -7.48 -9.25 10.41
N ILE A 58 -6.16 -9.28 10.66
CA ILE A 58 -5.60 -9.77 11.92
C ILE A 58 -6.10 -8.93 13.10
N LEU A 59 -6.08 -7.60 12.98
CA LEU A 59 -6.57 -6.71 14.03
C LEU A 59 -8.08 -6.84 14.25
N GLU A 60 -8.85 -7.08 13.18
CA GLU A 60 -10.29 -7.34 13.24
C GLU A 60 -10.60 -8.61 14.02
N GLN A 61 -9.83 -9.68 13.76
CA GLN A 61 -9.97 -10.98 14.43
C GLN A 61 -9.48 -10.97 15.88
N GLN A 62 -8.37 -10.28 16.17
CA GLN A 62 -7.78 -10.24 17.52
C GLN A 62 -8.64 -9.46 18.50
N ASP A 63 -9.32 -8.40 18.05
CA ASP A 63 -9.95 -7.47 18.97
C ASP A 63 -11.47 -7.59 19.00
N GLY A 64 -12.13 -8.10 17.95
CA GLY A 64 -13.60 -7.99 17.81
C GLY A 64 -14.12 -6.54 17.87
N LYS A 65 -13.24 -5.54 18.06
CA LYS A 65 -13.55 -4.12 18.29
C LYS A 65 -13.81 -3.35 17.01
N ILE A 66 -13.44 -3.88 15.84
CA ILE A 66 -13.63 -3.20 14.56
C ILE A 66 -15.08 -3.33 14.05
N ASP A 67 -15.87 -4.27 14.59
CA ASP A 67 -17.31 -4.36 14.30
C ASP A 67 -18.17 -3.31 15.05
N ILE A 68 -17.64 -2.66 16.10
CA ILE A 68 -18.41 -1.65 16.85
C ILE A 68 -18.39 -0.28 16.14
N TYR A 69 -17.25 0.11 15.54
CA TYR A 69 -17.06 1.48 15.03
C TYR A 69 -17.50 1.69 13.59
N THR A 70 -17.54 0.63 12.76
CA THR A 70 -17.92 0.75 11.35
C THR A 70 -19.43 0.56 11.14
N ARG A 71 -20.09 -0.23 12.01
CA ARG A 71 -21.55 -0.48 11.98
C ARG A 71 -22.38 0.68 12.55
N SER A 72 -21.80 1.47 13.47
CA SER A 72 -22.46 2.61 14.12
C SER A 72 -22.63 3.84 13.23
N ASN A 73 -22.07 3.84 12.02
CA ASN A 73 -22.08 4.99 11.12
C ASN A 73 -23.39 5.16 10.32
N LYS A 74 -24.51 4.62 10.80
CA LYS A 74 -25.82 4.83 10.13
C LYS A 74 -26.83 5.68 10.86
N THR A 75 -26.73 5.97 12.16
CA THR A 75 -27.71 6.89 12.77
C THR A 75 -27.19 7.50 14.08
N LYS A 76 -27.01 8.83 14.06
CA LYS A 76 -26.95 9.74 15.23
C LYS A 76 -25.74 9.59 16.16
N ILE A 77 -24.65 10.29 15.84
CA ILE A 77 -23.51 10.45 16.75
C ILE A 77 -23.46 11.90 17.26
N GLN A 78 -23.61 12.10 18.57
CA GLN A 78 -23.57 13.40 19.25
C GLN A 78 -22.12 13.87 19.51
N LYS A 79 -21.94 15.19 19.64
CA LYS A 79 -20.67 15.96 19.61
C LYS A 79 -19.55 15.49 20.56
N GLU A 80 -19.80 14.62 21.53
CA GLU A 80 -18.80 14.14 22.52
C GLU A 80 -18.11 12.82 22.12
N GLN A 81 -18.54 12.14 21.06
CA GLN A 81 -17.88 10.90 20.58
C GLN A 81 -16.55 11.15 19.83
N TYR A 82 -16.15 12.40 19.66
CA TYR A 82 -14.90 12.79 19.02
C TYR A 82 -13.65 12.46 19.86
N GLU A 83 -13.78 12.12 21.14
CA GLU A 83 -12.62 11.84 22.00
C GLU A 83 -12.02 10.44 21.75
N TYR A 84 -12.85 9.47 21.33
CA TYR A 84 -12.42 8.10 21.03
C TYR A 84 -11.81 7.93 19.64
N LEU A 85 -12.21 8.73 18.65
CA LEU A 85 -11.73 8.60 17.27
C LEU A 85 -10.21 8.88 17.10
N PRO A 86 -9.62 9.90 17.74
CA PRO A 86 -8.17 10.15 17.72
C PRO A 86 -7.38 9.06 18.43
N LEU A 87 -7.89 8.56 19.56
CA LEU A 87 -7.31 7.45 20.31
C LEU A 87 -7.34 6.17 19.48
N ALA A 88 -8.49 5.83 18.86
CA ALA A 88 -8.63 4.70 17.96
C ALA A 88 -7.70 4.83 16.75
N LYS A 89 -7.58 6.00 16.12
CA LYS A 89 -6.60 6.24 15.03
C LYS A 89 -5.16 6.07 15.49
N ARG A 90 -4.82 6.47 16.72
CA ARG A 90 -3.47 6.29 17.30
C ARG A 90 -3.19 4.83 17.61
N LEU A 91 -4.13 4.12 18.22
CA LEU A 91 -4.08 2.68 18.49
C LEU A 91 -3.94 1.92 17.18
N TYR A 92 -4.84 2.15 16.22
CA TYR A 92 -4.78 1.57 14.88
C TYR A 92 -3.43 1.83 14.19
N LYS A 93 -2.88 3.05 14.25
CA LYS A 93 -1.57 3.35 13.67
C LYS A 93 -0.42 2.60 14.37
N LYS A 94 -0.51 2.39 15.68
CA LYS A 94 0.51 1.69 16.48
C LYS A 94 0.42 0.17 16.27
N GLU A 95 -0.79 -0.37 16.31
CA GLU A 95 -1.07 -1.80 16.20
C GLU A 95 -0.93 -2.30 14.76
N LEU A 96 -1.25 -1.48 13.77
CA LEU A 96 -1.00 -1.79 12.36
C LEU A 96 0.49 -2.03 12.08
N ALA A 97 1.38 -1.23 12.67
CA ALA A 97 2.81 -1.44 12.50
C ALA A 97 3.28 -2.77 13.13
N ALA A 98 2.69 -3.15 14.28
CA ALA A 98 2.97 -4.44 14.91
C ALA A 98 2.43 -5.62 14.09
N ALA A 99 1.20 -5.53 13.59
CA ALA A 99 0.60 -6.54 12.73
C ALA A 99 1.37 -6.70 11.41
N ILE A 100 1.79 -5.61 10.77
CA ILE A 100 2.66 -5.67 9.59
C ILE A 100 4.00 -6.34 9.92
N THR A 101 4.58 -6.05 11.09
CA THR A 101 5.81 -6.72 11.53
C THR A 101 5.61 -8.22 11.70
N GLN A 102 4.47 -8.66 12.27
CA GLN A 102 4.12 -10.08 12.38
C GLN A 102 3.98 -10.74 11.00
N LEU A 103 3.34 -10.08 10.04
CA LEU A 103 3.22 -10.58 8.67
C LEU A 103 4.59 -10.80 8.01
N TYR A 104 5.55 -9.93 8.28
CA TYR A 104 6.93 -10.10 7.78
C TYR A 104 7.67 -11.29 8.40
N GLN A 105 7.22 -11.82 9.55
CA GLN A 105 7.77 -13.04 10.14
C GLN A 105 7.14 -14.32 9.58
N ILE A 106 6.10 -14.21 8.73
CA ILE A 106 5.45 -15.37 8.13
C ILE A 106 6.33 -15.90 6.99
N ASP A 107 6.59 -17.20 7.00
CA ASP A 107 7.31 -17.88 5.93
C ASP A 107 6.64 -17.63 4.57
N GLY A 108 7.45 -17.25 3.58
CA GLY A 108 6.97 -17.00 2.21
C GLY A 108 6.39 -15.61 1.97
N ILE A 109 6.43 -14.69 2.93
CA ILE A 109 5.99 -13.29 2.71
C ILE A 109 6.72 -12.62 1.55
N ASP A 110 8.03 -12.88 1.38
CA ASP A 110 8.83 -12.35 0.28
C ASP A 110 8.36 -12.85 -1.08
N ALA A 111 7.91 -14.12 -1.16
CA ALA A 111 7.35 -14.68 -2.38
C ALA A 111 6.01 -14.02 -2.71
N ARG A 112 5.13 -13.86 -1.70
CA ARG A 112 3.84 -13.16 -1.86
C ARG A 112 4.02 -11.70 -2.29
N ILE A 113 5.02 -11.00 -1.76
CA ILE A 113 5.36 -9.64 -2.18
C ILE A 113 5.79 -9.62 -3.66
N LYS A 114 6.68 -10.52 -4.07
CA LYS A 114 7.13 -10.60 -5.47
C LYS A 114 5.97 -10.91 -6.43
N GLU A 115 5.10 -11.84 -6.03
CA GLU A 115 3.92 -12.19 -6.81
C GLU A 115 2.96 -11.01 -6.94
N ALA A 116 2.62 -10.34 -5.84
CA ALA A 116 1.75 -9.17 -5.86
C ALA A 116 2.32 -8.02 -6.70
N LEU A 117 3.65 -7.81 -6.67
CA LEU A 117 4.32 -6.86 -7.54
C LEU A 117 4.20 -7.25 -9.02
N ALA A 118 4.36 -8.52 -9.36
CA ALA A 118 4.20 -9.01 -10.72
C ALA A 118 2.75 -8.85 -11.22
N GLN A 119 1.76 -9.21 -10.39
CA GLN A 119 0.33 -9.03 -10.69
C GLN A 119 -0.02 -7.55 -10.90
N ALA A 120 0.45 -6.67 -10.02
CA ALA A 120 0.25 -5.23 -10.15
C ALA A 120 0.93 -4.68 -11.42
N MET A 121 2.14 -5.14 -11.76
CA MET A 121 2.81 -4.77 -13.01
C MET A 121 2.00 -5.17 -14.25
N GLN A 122 1.43 -6.38 -14.28
CA GLN A 122 0.57 -6.83 -15.37
C GLN A 122 -0.67 -5.94 -15.51
N TYR A 123 -1.38 -5.70 -14.40
CA TYR A 123 -2.58 -4.86 -14.37
C TYR A 123 -2.30 -3.43 -14.85
N TYR A 124 -1.27 -2.77 -14.30
CA TYR A 124 -0.92 -1.41 -14.70
C TYR A 124 -0.31 -1.36 -16.11
N GLY A 125 0.35 -2.42 -16.56
CA GLY A 125 0.79 -2.59 -17.95
C GLY A 125 -0.38 -2.57 -18.92
N GLN A 126 -1.42 -3.36 -18.66
CA GLN A 126 -2.65 -3.38 -19.47
C GLN A 126 -3.33 -2.00 -19.51
N ILE A 127 -3.42 -1.30 -18.37
CA ILE A 127 -3.99 0.05 -18.32
C ILE A 127 -3.18 1.01 -19.22
N LEU A 128 -1.85 0.94 -19.20
CA LEU A 128 -1.00 1.78 -20.04
C LEU A 128 -1.17 1.45 -21.53
N THR A 129 -1.20 0.18 -21.90
CA THR A 129 -1.46 -0.25 -23.28
C THR A 129 -2.82 0.25 -23.77
N ASN A 130 -3.86 0.12 -22.97
CA ASN A 130 -5.21 0.58 -23.32
C ASN A 130 -5.25 2.10 -23.52
N ARG A 131 -4.60 2.88 -22.64
CA ARG A 131 -4.49 4.33 -22.82
C ARG A 131 -3.72 4.69 -24.09
N GLN A 132 -2.65 3.97 -24.41
CA GLN A 132 -1.86 4.22 -25.62
C GLN A 132 -2.65 3.91 -26.90
N GLN A 133 -3.45 2.84 -26.91
CA GLN A 133 -4.37 2.54 -28.01
C GLN A 133 -5.46 3.60 -28.16
N GLN A 134 -6.03 4.09 -27.06
CA GLN A 134 -6.99 5.19 -27.10
C GLN A 134 -6.34 6.45 -27.69
N ILE A 135 -5.14 6.83 -27.23
CA ILE A 135 -4.38 7.97 -27.77
C ILE A 135 -4.09 7.80 -29.26
N GLY A 136 -3.61 6.62 -29.68
CA GLY A 136 -3.34 6.33 -31.10
C GLY A 136 -4.58 6.25 -31.98
N GLY A 137 -5.75 6.00 -31.38
CA GLY A 137 -7.05 6.02 -32.04
C GLY A 137 -7.72 7.41 -32.08
N PHE A 138 -7.16 8.43 -31.41
CA PHE A 138 -7.60 9.80 -31.61
C PHE A 138 -7.08 10.33 -32.93
N ASP A 139 -7.98 10.72 -33.82
CA ASP A 139 -7.62 11.46 -35.04
C ASP A 139 -7.16 12.88 -34.65
N LEU A 140 -5.85 13.01 -34.44
CA LEU A 140 -5.20 14.28 -34.12
C LEU A 140 -5.30 15.28 -35.28
N ALA A 141 -5.63 14.86 -36.51
CA ALA A 141 -5.82 15.76 -37.66
C ALA A 141 -7.07 16.66 -37.52
N LYS A 142 -8.04 16.25 -36.69
CA LYS A 142 -9.20 17.08 -36.35
C LYS A 142 -8.83 18.31 -35.53
N TYR A 143 -7.75 18.24 -34.75
CA TYR A 143 -7.24 19.36 -33.98
C TYR A 143 -6.16 20.04 -34.81
N LYS A 144 -6.55 21.06 -35.58
CA LYS A 144 -5.60 21.92 -36.32
C LYS A 144 -4.78 22.70 -35.30
N PHE A 145 -3.61 22.18 -34.93
CA PHE A 145 -2.61 22.96 -34.22
C PHE A 145 -1.96 23.90 -35.25
N GLN A 146 -2.43 25.14 -35.30
CA GLN A 146 -1.80 26.25 -36.03
C GLN A 146 -0.60 26.78 -35.24
#